data_AF-A0A821M5A5-F1
#
_entry.id   AF-A0A821M5A5-F1
#
_cell.length_a   1.000
_cell.length_b   1.000
_cell.length_c   1.000
_cell.angle_alpha   90.00
_cell.angle_beta   90.00
_cell.angle_gamma   90.00
#
_symmetry.space_group_name_H-M   'P 1'
#
loop_
_entity.id
_entity.type
_entity.pdbx_description
1 polymer ?
#
loop_
_entity_poly.entity_id
_entity_poly.type
_entity_poly.pdbx_seq_one_letter_code
_entity_poly.pdbx_strand_id
1 'polypeptide(L)'
;IAQEFNIIPKTTSHHQREQRSLSIELKQLVMNFYSRDDISYQLPGKRDFITIKDDNGTSKTIQKRILLFSLREAHRLFLSEHDHIDAYLSLGSFSDLRPSNVLLQSHMTHRSCLCVYHENINLLIKPLSKYIPCPGLHSLQAFSSTLVCFET
;
A
#
# COMPACT_ATOMS: atom_id res chain seq x y z
N ILE A 1 -28.42 -9.87 -10.93
CA ILE A 1 -28.20 -10.95 -9.94
C ILE A 1 -27.29 -10.39 -8.85
N ALA A 2 -27.84 -9.54 -7.98
CA ALA A 2 -27.11 -8.86 -6.90
C ALA A 2 -28.07 -8.75 -5.71
N GLN A 3 -28.35 -9.90 -5.12
CA GLN A 3 -29.05 -10.04 -3.85
C GLN A 3 -28.22 -11.01 -3.02
N GLU A 4 -28.20 -10.78 -1.71
CA GLU A 4 -27.57 -11.58 -0.65
C GLU A 4 -26.12 -11.24 -0.28
N PHE A 5 -25.95 -10.15 0.49
CA PHE A 5 -24.82 -10.04 1.41
C PHE A 5 -25.29 -9.48 2.76
N ASN A 6 -25.77 -10.38 3.64
CA ASN A 6 -26.00 -10.12 5.06
C ASN A 6 -24.87 -10.75 5.89
N ILE A 7 -23.89 -9.94 6.31
CA ILE A 7 -22.92 -10.35 7.34
C ILE A 7 -22.93 -9.31 8.48
N ILE A 8 -23.46 -9.73 9.63
CA ILE A 8 -23.52 -8.96 10.88
C ILE A 8 -22.23 -9.20 11.68
N PRO A 9 -21.52 -8.16 12.18
CA PRO A 9 -20.50 -8.33 13.22
C PRO A 9 -21.13 -8.28 14.62
N LYS A 10 -20.61 -9.12 15.53
CA LYS A 10 -21.05 -9.22 16.93
C LYS A 10 -20.91 -7.89 17.69
N THR A 11 -21.96 -7.56 18.43
CA THR A 11 -22.20 -6.31 19.15
C THR A 11 -21.35 -6.14 20.41
N THR A 12 -20.79 -4.95 20.62
CA THR A 12 -20.61 -4.30 21.94
C THR A 12 -20.50 -2.77 21.81
N SER A 13 -21.63 -2.07 21.66
CA SER A 13 -22.03 -0.88 22.44
C SER A 13 -23.28 -0.23 21.82
N HIS A 14 -24.20 0.19 22.69
CA HIS A 14 -25.59 0.57 22.39
C HIS A 14 -25.73 2.02 21.88
N HIS A 15 -25.06 2.35 20.78
CA HIS A 15 -25.46 3.46 19.91
C HIS A 15 -25.44 2.97 18.47
N GLN A 16 -26.58 2.48 17.99
CA GLN A 16 -26.80 2.17 16.57
C GLN A 16 -26.81 3.50 15.79
N ARG A 17 -25.62 4.00 15.50
CA ARG A 17 -25.42 4.97 14.44
C ARG A 17 -25.70 4.20 13.15
N GLU A 18 -26.77 4.52 12.44
CA GLU A 18 -27.03 3.97 11.11
C GLU A 18 -25.76 4.14 10.26
N GLN A 19 -25.02 3.05 10.08
CA GLN A 19 -23.87 3.06 9.19
C GLN A 19 -24.44 3.17 7.78
N ARG A 20 -24.32 4.35 7.20
CA ARG A 20 -24.64 4.59 5.79
C ARG A 20 -23.85 3.57 4.97
N SER A 21 -24.52 2.55 4.45
CA SER A 21 -23.86 1.50 3.69
C SER A 21 -23.29 2.10 2.41
N LEU A 22 -21.98 1.92 2.17
CA LEU A 22 -21.35 2.37 0.92
C LEU A 22 -22.01 1.68 -0.28
N SER A 23 -22.25 2.45 -1.34
CA SER A 23 -22.81 1.92 -2.59
C SER A 23 -21.88 0.86 -3.19
N ILE A 24 -22.46 -0.12 -3.89
CA ILE A 24 -21.69 -1.19 -4.55
C ILE A 24 -20.72 -0.59 -5.58
N GLU A 25 -21.17 0.43 -6.31
CA GLU A 25 -20.37 1.16 -7.29
C GLU A 25 -19.14 1.81 -6.66
N LEU A 26 -19.30 2.49 -5.52
CA LEU A 26 -18.17 3.09 -4.80
C LEU A 26 -17.16 2.04 -4.34
N LYS A 27 -17.63 0.90 -3.83
CA LYS A 27 -16.74 -0.21 -3.43
C LYS A 27 -15.92 -0.72 -4.61
N GLN A 28 -16.56 -0.93 -5.77
CA GLN A 28 -15.89 -1.36 -6.99
C GLN A 28 -14.89 -0.32 -7.46
N LEU A 29 -15.23 0.95 -7.41
CA LEU A 29 -14.34 2.03 -7.81
C LEU A 29 -13.09 2.10 -6.93
N VAL A 30 -13.23 1.97 -5.60
CA VAL A 30 -12.10 1.91 -4.67
C VAL A 30 -11.22 0.68 -4.96
N MET A 31 -11.82 -0.50 -5.19
CA MET A 31 -11.07 -1.71 -5.54
C MET A 31 -10.30 -1.57 -6.87
N ASN A 32 -10.91 -0.92 -7.87
CA ASN A 32 -10.27 -0.63 -9.15
C ASN A 32 -9.13 0.37 -8.99
N PHE A 33 -9.31 1.41 -8.17
CA PHE A 33 -8.26 2.38 -7.86
C PHE A 33 -7.01 1.69 -7.28
N TYR A 34 -7.18 0.80 -6.30
CA TYR A 34 -6.06 0.04 -5.73
C TYR A 34 -5.35 -0.85 -6.76
N SER A 35 -6.04 -1.27 -7.82
CA SER A 35 -5.50 -2.18 -8.84
C SER A 35 -4.73 -1.48 -9.95
N ARG A 36 -4.75 -0.15 -10.01
CA ARG A 36 -4.00 0.62 -11.02
C ARG A 36 -2.49 0.53 -10.76
N ASP A 37 -1.71 0.52 -11.84
CA ASP A 37 -0.24 0.40 -11.79
C ASP A 37 0.47 1.64 -11.23
N ASP A 38 -0.17 2.81 -11.32
CA ASP A 38 0.31 4.06 -10.71
C ASP A 38 -0.01 4.18 -9.22
N ILE A 39 -0.93 3.35 -8.69
CA ILE A 39 -1.29 3.30 -7.28
C ILE A 39 -0.59 2.16 -6.54
N SER A 40 -0.54 0.98 -7.17
CA SER A 40 0.16 -0.18 -6.63
C SER A 40 0.98 -0.87 -7.70
N TYR A 41 2.17 -1.32 -7.34
CA TYR A 41 3.07 -2.04 -8.24
C TYR A 41 2.89 -3.55 -8.08
N GLN A 42 2.71 -4.27 -9.19
CA GLN A 42 2.62 -5.72 -9.18
C GLN A 42 3.99 -6.36 -8.95
N LEU A 43 4.09 -7.23 -7.95
CA LEU A 43 5.33 -7.95 -7.69
C LEU A 43 5.62 -8.95 -8.82
N PRO A 44 6.87 -9.08 -9.29
CA PRO A 44 7.21 -9.92 -10.43
C PRO A 44 7.46 -11.40 -10.07
N GLY A 45 7.59 -11.73 -8.79
CA GLY A 45 8.06 -13.06 -8.38
C GLY A 45 7.01 -14.15 -8.56
N LYS A 46 7.47 -15.34 -8.98
CA LYS A 46 6.62 -16.54 -9.08
C LYS A 46 6.02 -16.96 -7.74
N ARG A 47 6.61 -16.56 -6.60
CA ARG A 47 6.09 -16.82 -5.24
C ARG A 47 5.21 -15.68 -4.71
N ASP A 48 5.06 -14.60 -5.47
CA ASP A 48 4.33 -13.41 -5.05
C ASP A 48 2.85 -13.51 -5.41
N PHE A 49 2.22 -14.64 -5.10
CA PHE A 49 0.78 -14.83 -5.25
C PHE A 49 0.12 -15.09 -3.90
N ILE A 50 -1.19 -14.81 -3.84
CA ILE A 50 -2.06 -15.26 -2.76
C ILE A 50 -3.20 -16.08 -3.34
N THR A 51 -3.67 -17.04 -2.55
CA THR A 51 -4.86 -17.82 -2.89
C THR A 51 -6.03 -17.27 -2.09
N ILE A 52 -7.03 -16.75 -2.78
CA ILE A 52 -8.29 -16.28 -2.19
C ILE A 52 -9.36 -17.30 -2.52
N LYS A 53 -10.18 -17.69 -1.54
CA LYS A 53 -11.37 -18.49 -1.79
C LYS A 53 -12.53 -17.56 -2.11
N ASP A 54 -13.17 -17.81 -3.24
CA ASP A 54 -14.43 -17.18 -3.62
C ASP A 54 -15.59 -17.78 -2.80
N ASP A 55 -16.73 -17.11 -2.77
CA ASP A 55 -17.92 -17.52 -2.00
C ASP A 55 -18.45 -18.90 -2.42
N ASN A 56 -18.23 -19.26 -3.70
CA ASN A 56 -18.55 -20.57 -4.26
C ASN A 56 -17.53 -21.67 -3.89
N GLY A 57 -16.63 -21.41 -2.94
CA GLY A 57 -15.58 -22.33 -2.51
C GLY A 57 -14.44 -22.53 -3.52
N THR A 58 -14.47 -21.79 -4.63
CA THR A 58 -13.45 -21.87 -5.68
C THR A 58 -12.24 -21.03 -5.31
N SER A 59 -11.05 -21.65 -5.29
CA SER A 59 -9.80 -20.94 -5.04
C SER A 59 -9.32 -20.22 -6.29
N LYS A 60 -9.08 -18.91 -6.19
CA LYS A 60 -8.43 -18.09 -7.22
C LYS A 60 -7.05 -17.66 -6.74
N THR A 61 -6.05 -17.80 -7.61
CA THR A 61 -4.70 -17.31 -7.36
C THR A 61 -4.55 -15.92 -7.97
N ILE A 62 -4.10 -14.96 -7.17
CA ILE A 62 -3.98 -13.55 -7.58
C ILE A 62 -2.58 -13.06 -7.20
N GLN A 63 -1.94 -12.33 -8.11
CA GLN A 63 -0.63 -11.75 -7.88
C GLN A 63 -0.68 -10.64 -6.81
N LYS A 64 0.30 -10.64 -5.91
CA LYS A 64 0.50 -9.61 -4.92
C LYS A 64 0.92 -8.29 -5.59
N ARG A 65 0.46 -7.20 -4.99
CA ARG A 65 0.80 -5.83 -5.36
C ARG A 65 1.28 -5.09 -4.12
N ILE A 66 2.18 -4.13 -4.28
CA ILE A 66 2.65 -3.23 -3.22
C ILE A 66 2.06 -1.84 -3.47
N LEU A 67 1.32 -1.30 -2.50
CA LEU A 67 0.83 0.07 -2.54
C LEU A 67 2.03 1.04 -2.54
N LEU A 68 2.07 1.95 -3.50
CA LEU A 68 3.17 2.90 -3.68
C LEU A 68 3.11 4.08 -2.70
N PHE A 69 1.91 4.41 -2.24
CA PHE A 69 1.63 5.49 -1.31
C PHE A 69 1.28 4.96 0.08
N SER A 70 1.37 5.81 1.10
CA SER A 70 0.70 5.52 2.36
C SER A 70 -0.82 5.47 2.15
N LEU A 71 -1.55 4.75 3.02
CA LEU A 71 -3.02 4.70 2.96
C LEU A 71 -3.65 6.10 3.00
N ARG A 72 -3.06 7.02 3.77
CA ARG A 72 -3.55 8.40 3.89
C ARG A 72 -3.35 9.17 2.58
N GLU A 73 -2.21 9.03 1.93
CA GLU A 73 -1.93 9.67 0.64
C GLU A 73 -2.81 9.08 -0.47
N ALA A 74 -2.91 7.75 -0.53
CA ALA A 74 -3.77 7.07 -1.50
C ALA A 74 -5.24 7.48 -1.34
N HIS A 75 -5.74 7.61 -0.10
CA HIS A 75 -7.09 8.09 0.17
C HIS A 75 -7.30 9.53 -0.29
N ARG A 76 -6.35 10.44 -0.01
CA ARG A 76 -6.42 11.83 -0.48
C ARG A 76 -6.39 11.92 -1.99
N LEU A 77 -5.55 11.12 -2.65
CA LEU A 77 -5.48 11.05 -4.10
C LEU A 77 -6.79 10.55 -4.70
N PHE A 78 -7.34 9.46 -4.14
CA PHE A 78 -8.64 8.93 -4.56
C PHE A 78 -9.74 9.99 -4.49
N LEU A 79 -9.84 10.71 -3.37
CA LEU A 79 -10.82 11.79 -3.20
C LEU A 79 -10.62 12.91 -4.22
N SER A 80 -9.36 13.33 -4.48
CA SER A 80 -9.07 14.39 -5.45
C SER A 80 -9.36 14.02 -6.91
N GLU A 81 -9.30 12.73 -7.26
CA GLU A 81 -9.68 12.27 -8.60
C GLU A 81 -11.20 12.15 -8.76
N HIS A 82 -11.93 12.13 -7.64
CA HIS A 82 -13.36 11.85 -7.59
C HIS A 82 -14.09 12.88 -6.73
N ASP A 83 -13.86 14.17 -7.01
CA ASP A 83 -14.43 15.32 -6.28
C ASP A 83 -15.98 15.31 -6.20
N HIS A 84 -16.64 14.54 -7.06
CA HIS A 84 -18.10 14.38 -7.17
C HIS A 84 -18.65 13.16 -6.42
N ILE A 85 -17.77 12.27 -5.93
CA ILE A 85 -18.16 11.07 -5.21
C ILE A 85 -18.26 11.42 -3.72
N ASP A 86 -19.45 11.19 -3.18
CA ASP A 86 -19.86 11.44 -1.80
C ASP A 86 -18.67 11.62 -0.84
N ALA A 87 -18.51 12.85 -0.34
CA ALA A 87 -17.49 13.33 0.61
C ALA A 87 -17.45 12.59 1.97
N TYR A 88 -18.05 11.40 2.05
CA TYR A 88 -18.24 10.58 3.23
C TYR A 88 -17.35 9.34 3.29
N LEU A 89 -16.55 9.04 2.26
CA LEU A 89 -15.63 7.90 2.35
C LEU A 89 -14.52 8.20 3.34
N SER A 90 -14.66 7.67 4.56
CA SER A 90 -13.64 7.79 5.61
C SER A 90 -12.38 6.99 5.26
N LEU A 91 -11.24 7.38 5.83
CA LEU A 91 -9.98 6.64 5.69
C LEU A 91 -10.12 5.18 6.17
N GLY A 92 -10.87 4.94 7.25
CA GLY A 92 -11.10 3.59 7.77
C GLY A 92 -11.84 2.73 6.76
N SER A 93 -12.97 3.23 6.26
CA SER A 93 -13.76 2.52 5.23
C SER A 93 -12.97 2.30 3.93
N PHE A 94 -12.16 3.27 3.51
CA PHE A 94 -11.27 3.14 2.36
C PHE A 94 -10.17 2.08 2.58
N SER A 95 -9.61 2.01 3.79
CA SER A 95 -8.62 1.00 4.18
C SER A 95 -9.22 -0.40 4.23
N ASP A 96 -10.46 -0.54 4.71
CA ASP A 96 -11.16 -1.83 4.80
C ASP A 96 -11.52 -2.39 3.42
N LEU A 97 -11.74 -1.52 2.43
CA LEU A 97 -12.02 -1.90 1.04
C LEU A 97 -10.76 -2.30 0.25
N ARG A 98 -9.57 -2.22 0.85
CA ARG A 98 -8.33 -2.61 0.20
C ARG A 98 -8.33 -4.13 -0.09
N PRO A 99 -8.14 -4.55 -1.35
CA PRO A 99 -8.03 -5.96 -1.68
C PRO A 99 -6.87 -6.64 -0.95
N SER A 100 -7.05 -7.90 -0.55
CA SER A 100 -6.05 -8.64 0.24
C SER A 100 -4.75 -8.90 -0.52
N ASN A 101 -4.76 -8.88 -1.86
CA ASN A 101 -3.56 -8.98 -2.69
C ASN A 101 -2.76 -7.67 -2.75
N VAL A 102 -3.31 -6.54 -2.30
CA VAL A 102 -2.64 -5.23 -2.26
C VAL A 102 -2.04 -5.01 -0.88
N LEU A 103 -0.74 -5.23 -0.74
CA LEU A 103 0.00 -5.10 0.50
C LEU A 103 0.49 -3.66 0.71
N LEU A 104 0.75 -3.30 1.96
CA LEU A 104 1.34 -2.00 2.29
C LEU A 104 2.83 -1.99 1.92
N GLN A 105 3.37 -0.80 1.68
CA GLN A 105 4.78 -0.59 1.40
C GLN A 105 5.72 -1.21 2.45
N SER A 106 5.27 -1.35 3.70
CA SER A 106 6.02 -2.04 4.77
C SER A 106 6.35 -3.50 4.47
N HIS A 107 5.61 -4.14 3.56
CA HIS A 107 5.82 -5.53 3.13
C HIS A 107 6.82 -5.65 1.98
N MET A 108 7.32 -4.53 1.46
CA MET A 108 8.36 -4.53 0.45
C MET A 108 9.68 -5.02 1.07
N THR A 109 10.18 -6.15 0.58
CA THR A 109 11.39 -6.82 1.11
C THR A 109 12.67 -6.03 0.85
N HIS A 110 12.68 -5.19 -0.18
CA HIS A 110 13.81 -4.36 -0.55
C HIS A 110 13.54 -2.91 -0.16
N ARG A 111 14.30 -2.39 0.81
CA ARG A 111 14.33 -0.95 1.17
C ARG A 111 15.27 -0.13 0.28
N SER A 112 15.71 -0.68 -0.85
CA SER A 112 16.55 0.05 -1.79
C SER A 112 15.64 0.83 -2.76
N CYS A 113 15.58 2.16 -2.63
CA CYS A 113 15.08 2.98 -3.73
C CYS A 113 15.95 2.70 -4.96
N LEU A 114 15.35 2.20 -6.03
CA LEU A 114 16.01 2.04 -7.34
C LEU A 114 15.88 3.30 -8.20
N CYS A 115 15.42 4.40 -7.61
CA CYS A 115 15.34 5.68 -8.28
C CYS A 115 16.76 6.18 -8.59
N VAL A 116 16.89 6.85 -9.74
CA VAL A 116 18.17 7.38 -10.25
C VAL A 116 18.90 8.21 -9.19
N TYR A 117 18.19 8.98 -8.39
CA TYR A 117 18.78 9.80 -7.32
C TYR A 117 19.50 8.97 -6.23
N HIS A 118 18.87 7.90 -5.74
CA HIS A 118 19.45 7.07 -4.67
C HIS A 118 20.46 6.06 -5.24
N GLU A 119 20.21 5.50 -6.43
CA GLU A 119 21.14 4.55 -7.05
C GLU A 119 22.42 5.23 -7.53
N ASN A 120 22.35 6.42 -8.14
CA ASN A 120 23.55 7.15 -8.57
C ASN A 120 24.48 7.45 -7.39
N ILE A 121 23.94 7.90 -6.27
CA ILE A 121 24.76 8.17 -5.07
C ILE A 121 25.35 6.87 -4.50
N ASN A 122 24.58 5.78 -4.45
CA ASN A 122 25.10 4.47 -4.05
C ASN A 122 26.26 4.01 -4.95
N LEU A 123 26.15 4.22 -6.27
CA LEU A 123 27.19 3.88 -7.23
C LEU A 123 28.46 4.74 -7.06
N LEU A 124 28.33 5.99 -6.59
CA LEU A 124 29.47 6.84 -6.26
C LEU A 124 30.12 6.49 -4.91
N ILE A 125 29.32 6.16 -3.89
CA ILE A 125 29.82 5.82 -2.54
C ILE A 125 30.65 4.52 -2.56
N LYS A 126 30.19 3.50 -3.30
CA LYS A 126 30.88 2.19 -3.37
C LYS A 126 32.38 2.29 -3.73
N PRO A 127 32.81 2.97 -4.81
CA PRO A 127 34.23 3.13 -5.12
C PRO A 127 34.94 4.07 -4.14
N LEU A 128 34.30 5.16 -3.68
CA LEU A 128 34.91 6.10 -2.73
C LEU A 128 35.29 5.42 -1.40
N SER A 129 34.49 4.44 -0.96
CA SER A 129 34.74 3.65 0.26
C SER A 129 36.11 2.95 0.28
N LYS A 130 36.68 2.69 -0.90
CA LYS A 130 37.99 2.03 -1.04
C LYS A 130 39.17 2.99 -0.80
N TYR A 131 38.96 4.29 -0.97
CA TYR A 131 40.00 5.30 -0.91
C TYR A 131 39.86 6.22 0.30
N ILE A 132 38.63 6.41 0.80
CA ILE A 132 38.34 7.28 1.94
C ILE A 132 37.87 6.42 3.10
N PRO A 133 38.70 6.26 4.16
CA PRO A 133 38.29 5.55 5.36
C PRO A 133 37.30 6.42 6.15
N CYS A 134 36.01 6.24 5.87
CA CYS A 134 34.92 6.92 6.56
C CYS A 134 33.90 5.87 7.07
N PRO A 135 33.61 5.83 8.38
CA PRO A 135 32.55 4.99 8.91
C PRO A 135 31.22 5.28 8.20
N GLY A 136 30.50 4.23 7.82
CA GLY A 136 29.21 4.36 7.13
C GLY A 136 29.28 4.61 5.61
N LEU A 137 30.45 4.94 5.05
CA LEU A 137 30.62 5.19 3.59
C LEU A 137 30.67 3.89 2.77
N HIS A 138 29.76 2.94 2.98
CA HIS A 138 29.66 1.70 2.18
C HIS A 138 28.24 1.51 1.61
N SER A 139 27.28 2.31 2.08
CA SER A 139 25.95 2.44 1.49
C SER A 139 25.42 3.84 1.79
N LEU A 140 24.50 4.33 0.95
CA LEU A 140 23.81 5.59 1.20
C LEU A 140 23.08 5.58 2.56
N GLN A 141 22.46 4.47 2.93
CA GLN A 141 21.76 4.38 4.22
C GLN A 141 22.71 4.54 5.41
N ALA A 142 23.83 3.82 5.40
CA ALA A 142 24.82 3.92 6.46
C ALA A 142 25.50 5.29 6.48
N PHE A 143 25.74 5.90 5.32
CA PHE A 143 26.31 7.24 5.20
C PHE A 143 25.35 8.32 5.71
N SER A 144 24.06 8.25 5.35
CA SER A 144 23.05 9.16 5.88
C SER A 144 22.94 9.05 7.40
N SER A 145 23.00 7.84 7.96
CA SER A 145 22.98 7.64 9.41
C SER A 145 24.20 8.21 10.15
N THR A 146 25.33 8.46 9.48
CA THR A 146 26.48 9.12 10.12
C THR A 146 26.44 10.64 10.02
N LEU A 147 25.66 11.20 9.09
CA LEU A 147 25.50 12.64 8.92
C LEU A 147 24.38 13.23 9.78
N VAL A 148 23.38 12.44 10.13
CA VAL A 148 22.22 12.89 10.91
C VAL A 148 22.43 12.49 12.37
N CYS A 149 22.66 13.48 13.24
CA CYS A 149 22.55 13.24 14.69
C CYS A 149 21.09 12.92 15.01
N PHE A 150 20.84 11.87 15.80
CA PHE A 150 19.53 11.69 16.40
C PHE A 150 19.29 12.88 17.33
N GLU A 151 18.35 13.76 16.98
CA GLU A 151 17.77 14.68 17.95
C GLU A 151 17.10 13.82 19.03
N THR A 152 17.72 13.76 20.20
CA THR A 152 17.15 13.22 21.44
C THR A 152 16.10 14.16 22.00
#